data_AF-A0A6C0DZS0-F1
#
_entry.id   AF-A0A6C0DZS0-F1
#
_cell.length_a   1.000
_cell.length_b   1.000
_cell.length_c   1.000
_cell.angle_alpha   90.00
_cell.angle_beta   90.00
_cell.angle_gamma   90.00
#
_symmetry.space_group_name_H-M   'P 1'
#
loop_
_entity.id
_entity.type
_entity.pdbx_description
1 polymer ?
#
loop_
_entity_poly.entity_id
_entity_poly.type
_entity_poly.pdbx_seq_one_letter_code
_entity_poly.pdbx_strand_id
1 'polypeptide(L)'
;MFIKINIIMVNNERLNRFNNIINSWNNNVGIIDVYYAIIYWLEDFEDTIIAINDVNDIFTRMNNNELINDIVSDFIYGDCYVALRQEVINNN
;
A
#
# COMPACT_ATOMS: atom_id res chain seq x y z
N MET A 1 12.17 -3.31 -26.83
CA MET A 1 13.03 -2.93 -25.69
C MET A 1 12.37 -1.90 -24.74
N PHE A 2 11.25 -1.26 -25.10
CA PHE A 2 10.60 -0.22 -24.28
C PHE A 2 9.71 -0.73 -23.14
N ILE A 3 9.08 -1.89 -23.28
CA ILE A 3 8.14 -2.44 -22.28
C ILE A 3 8.82 -2.71 -20.94
N LYS A 4 10.05 -3.25 -20.96
CA LYS A 4 10.81 -3.56 -19.73
C LYS A 4 11.19 -2.30 -18.94
N ILE A 5 11.50 -1.20 -19.61
CA ILE A 5 11.88 0.06 -18.96
C ILE A 5 10.68 0.66 -18.22
N ASN A 6 9.48 0.62 -18.83
CA ASN A 6 8.26 1.12 -18.20
C ASN A 6 7.88 0.32 -16.94
N ILE A 7 8.01 -1.01 -16.97
CA ILE A 7 7.71 -1.85 -15.81
C ILE A 7 8.66 -1.56 -14.63
N ILE A 8 9.96 -1.41 -14.90
CA ILE A 8 10.96 -1.09 -13.86
C ILE A 8 10.68 0.28 -13.23
N MET A 9 10.29 1.29 -14.03
CA MET A 9 9.95 2.62 -13.50
C MET A 9 8.72 2.58 -12.60
N VAL A 10 7.66 1.86 -13.00
CA VAL A 10 6.43 1.71 -12.21
C VAL A 10 6.71 1.00 -10.88
N ASN A 11 7.50 -0.08 -10.88
CA ASN A 11 7.83 -0.81 -9.66
C ASN A 11 8.61 0.06 -8.67
N ASN A 12 9.61 0.81 -9.15
CA ASN A 12 10.39 1.73 -8.31
C ASN A 12 9.51 2.84 -7.71
N GLU A 13 8.59 3.40 -8.47
CA GLU A 13 7.64 4.40 -7.97
C GLU A 13 6.72 3.81 -6.90
N ARG A 14 6.18 2.62 -7.16
CA ARG A 14 5.33 1.87 -6.22
C ARG A 14 6.04 1.63 -4.89
N LEU A 15 7.29 1.14 -4.93
CA LEU A 15 8.11 0.93 -3.73
C LEU A 15 8.41 2.24 -3.00
N ASN A 16 8.80 3.29 -3.72
CA ASN A 16 9.14 4.58 -3.11
C ASN A 16 7.95 5.18 -2.37
N ARG A 17 6.76 5.13 -2.97
CA ARG A 17 5.54 5.63 -2.34
C ARG A 17 5.10 4.77 -1.17
N PHE A 18 5.24 3.44 -1.26
CA PHE A 18 5.04 2.55 -0.13
C PHE A 18 5.97 2.90 1.05
N ASN A 19 7.28 3.07 0.78
CA ASN A 19 8.25 3.47 1.80
C ASN A 19 7.92 4.83 2.42
N ASN A 20 7.36 5.78 1.66
CA ASN A 20 6.90 7.06 2.18
C ASN A 20 5.74 6.92 3.17
N ILE A 21 4.83 5.97 2.96
CA ILE A 21 3.75 5.65 3.91
C ILE A 21 4.35 5.12 5.22
N ILE A 22 5.26 4.15 5.13
CA ILE A 22 5.93 3.55 6.30
C ILE A 22 6.73 4.61 7.06
N ASN A 23 7.45 5.49 6.36
CA ASN A 23 8.20 6.58 6.96
C ASN A 23 7.29 7.62 7.62
N SER A 24 6.15 7.96 7.00
CA SER A 24 5.17 8.88 7.58
C SER A 24 4.64 8.33 8.91
N TRP A 25 4.29 7.05 8.93
CA TRP A 25 3.88 6.38 10.16
C TRP A 25 4.96 6.41 11.25
N ASN A 26 6.19 5.98 10.91
CA ASN A 26 7.30 5.95 11.87
C ASN A 26 7.68 7.34 12.40
N ASN A 27 7.38 8.41 11.64
CA ASN A 27 7.62 9.80 12.05
C ASN A 27 6.41 10.42 12.78
N ASN A 28 5.42 9.63 13.18
CA ASN A 28 4.19 10.09 13.86
C ASN A 28 3.42 11.16 13.08
N VAL A 29 3.41 11.05 11.75
CA VAL A 29 2.49 11.83 10.91
C VAL A 29 1.05 11.49 11.30
N GLY A 30 0.14 12.46 11.16
CA GLY A 30 -1.26 12.30 11.50
C GLY A 30 -1.88 11.04 10.89
N ILE A 31 -2.59 10.27 11.70
CA ILE A 31 -3.09 8.96 11.27
C ILE A 31 -4.05 9.04 10.07
N ILE A 32 -4.80 10.13 9.97
CA ILE A 32 -5.67 10.44 8.84
C ILE A 32 -4.85 10.67 7.57
N ASP A 33 -3.70 11.33 7.66
CA ASP A 33 -2.83 11.58 6.51
C ASP A 33 -2.18 10.28 6.02
N VAL A 34 -1.74 9.41 6.96
CA VAL A 34 -1.23 8.07 6.63
C VAL A 34 -2.31 7.24 5.96
N TYR A 35 -3.54 7.28 6.47
CA TYR A 35 -4.69 6.60 5.91
C TYR A 35 -4.99 7.04 4.46
N TYR A 36 -5.04 8.35 4.19
CA TYR A 36 -5.24 8.83 2.83
C TYR A 36 -4.05 8.51 1.92
N ALA A 37 -2.82 8.51 2.43
CA ALA A 37 -1.66 8.08 1.66
C ALA A 37 -1.75 6.60 1.24
N ILE A 38 -2.28 5.73 2.10
CA ILE A 38 -2.57 4.33 1.76
C ILE A 38 -3.63 4.25 0.65
N ILE A 39 -4.73 4.99 0.76
CA ILE A 39 -5.80 5.01 -0.26
C ILE A 39 -5.23 5.39 -1.62
N TYR A 40 -4.54 6.53 -1.70
CA TYR A 40 -3.98 7.01 -2.96
C TYR A 40 -2.94 6.05 -3.55
N TRP A 41 -2.18 5.36 -2.69
CA TRP A 41 -1.25 4.34 -3.16
C TRP A 41 -1.95 3.11 -3.70
N LEU A 42 -3.03 2.64 -3.05
CA LEU A 42 -3.81 1.51 -3.53
C LEU A 42 -4.50 1.84 -4.85
N GLU A 43 -5.13 3.01 -4.98
CA GLU A 43 -5.82 3.45 -6.20
C GLU A 43 -4.87 3.59 -7.39
N ASP A 44 -3.67 4.15 -7.18
CA ASP A 44 -2.72 4.39 -8.27
C ASP A 44 -2.04 3.11 -8.78
N PHE A 45 -1.99 2.04 -7.97
CA PHE A 45 -1.30 0.81 -8.30
C PHE A 45 -2.19 -0.44 -8.36
N GLU A 46 -3.51 -0.30 -8.19
CA GLU A 46 -4.49 -1.40 -8.14
C GLU A 46 -4.29 -2.40 -9.28
N ASP A 47 -4.20 -1.91 -10.52
CA ASP A 47 -4.06 -2.72 -11.74
C ASP A 47 -2.72 -3.49 -11.83
N THR A 48 -1.76 -3.16 -10.98
CA THR A 48 -0.42 -3.77 -10.95
C THR A 48 -0.20 -4.70 -9.77
N ILE A 49 -1.15 -4.75 -8.83
CA ILE A 49 -1.04 -5.56 -7.61
C ILE A 49 -1.58 -6.97 -7.87
N ILE A 50 -0.79 -7.98 -7.54
CA ILE A 50 -1.16 -9.39 -7.65
C ILE A 50 -2.01 -9.82 -6.44
N ALA A 51 -1.67 -9.31 -5.24
CA ALA A 51 -2.40 -9.51 -3.99
C ALA A 51 -3.73 -8.73 -3.93
N ILE A 52 -4.56 -8.84 -4.97
CA ILE A 52 -5.79 -8.06 -5.12
C ILE A 52 -6.82 -8.34 -4.01
N ASN A 53 -6.78 -9.54 -3.39
CA ASN A 53 -7.64 -9.86 -2.25
C ASN A 53 -7.31 -9.01 -1.03
N ASP A 54 -6.03 -8.72 -0.77
CA ASP A 54 -5.58 -7.86 0.33
C ASP A 54 -6.07 -6.43 0.09
N VAL A 55 -5.95 -5.94 -1.15
CA VAL A 55 -6.44 -4.61 -1.57
C VAL A 55 -7.96 -4.49 -1.36
N ASN A 56 -8.71 -5.48 -1.84
CA ASN A 56 -10.18 -5.52 -1.71
C ASN A 56 -10.63 -5.58 -0.24
N ASP A 57 -9.90 -6.33 0.59
CA ASP A 57 -10.18 -6.39 2.03
C ASP A 57 -9.98 -5.02 2.67
N ILE A 58 -8.86 -4.34 2.40
CA ILE A 58 -8.61 -2.98 2.91
C ILE A 58 -9.74 -2.02 2.51
N PHE A 59 -10.12 -1.98 1.23
CA PHE A 59 -11.23 -1.13 0.76
C PHE A 59 -12.57 -1.50 1.41
N THR A 60 -12.83 -2.79 1.64
CA THR A 60 -14.04 -3.25 2.33
C THR A 60 -14.09 -2.75 3.76
N ARG A 61 -12.98 -2.84 4.51
CA ARG A 61 -12.86 -2.34 5.89
C ARG A 61 -13.07 -0.82 5.96
N MET A 62 -12.51 -0.09 4.99
CA MET A 62 -12.73 1.36 4.85
C MET A 62 -14.21 1.70 4.64
N ASN A 63 -14.89 0.99 3.74
CA ASN A 63 -16.32 1.18 3.46
C ASN A 63 -17.23 0.80 4.64
N ASN A 64 -16.80 -0.14 5.47
CA ASN A 64 -17.49 -0.56 6.68
C ASN A 64 -17.27 0.40 7.86
N ASN A 65 -16.54 1.50 7.68
CA ASN A 65 -16.17 2.46 8.73
C ASN A 65 -15.44 1.81 9.90
N GLU A 66 -14.57 0.83 9.64
CA GLU A 66 -13.66 0.35 10.66
C GLU A 66 -12.73 1.47 11.14
N LEU A 67 -12.18 1.30 12.35
CA LEU A 67 -11.31 2.30 12.94
C LEU A 67 -10.10 2.53 12.03
N ILE A 68 -9.87 3.79 11.64
CA ILE A 68 -8.73 4.21 10.82
C ILE A 68 -7.42 3.67 11.41
N ASN A 69 -7.28 3.70 12.73
CA ASN A 69 -6.11 3.19 13.42
C ASN A 69 -5.85 1.71 13.18
N ASP A 70 -6.90 0.90 13.17
CA ASP A 70 -6.78 -0.53 13.02
C ASP A 70 -6.42 -0.87 11.57
N ILE A 71 -7.06 -0.20 10.60
CA ILE A 71 -6.73 -0.34 9.17
C ILE A 71 -5.26 0.04 8.91
N VAL A 72 -4.81 1.20 9.42
CA VAL A 72 -3.42 1.67 9.22
C VAL A 72 -2.43 0.72 9.90
N SER A 73 -2.69 0.31 11.15
CA SER A 73 -1.82 -0.61 11.88
C SER A 73 -1.70 -1.95 11.17
N ASP A 74 -2.81 -2.50 10.69
CA ASP A 74 -2.82 -3.78 9.97
C ASP A 74 -2.11 -3.67 8.62
N PHE A 75 -2.34 -2.58 7.87
CA PHE A 75 -1.62 -2.31 6.62
C PHE A 75 -0.10 -2.39 6.82
N ILE A 76 0.40 -1.77 7.89
CA ILE A 76 1.83 -1.64 8.15
C ILE A 76 2.42 -2.93 8.74
N TYR A 77 1.75 -3.55 9.72
CA TYR A 77 2.31 -4.68 10.48
C TYR A 77 1.44 -5.93 10.50
N GLY A 78 0.15 -5.83 10.20
CA GLY A 78 -0.81 -6.92 10.30
C GLY A 78 -0.46 -8.10 9.40
N ASP A 79 -0.60 -9.31 9.94
CA ASP A 79 -0.28 -10.55 9.22
C ASP A 79 -1.17 -10.75 7.98
N CYS A 80 -2.38 -10.19 7.99
CA CYS A 80 -3.34 -10.28 6.90
C CYS A 80 -2.85 -9.66 5.58
N TYR A 81 -1.92 -8.71 5.61
CA TYR A 81 -1.41 -8.02 4.42
C TYR A 81 0.08 -8.29 4.14
N VAL A 82 0.62 -9.38 4.71
CA VAL A 82 2.01 -9.80 4.45
C VAL A 82 2.25 -10.06 2.97
N ALA A 83 1.27 -10.66 2.27
CA ALA A 83 1.41 -10.97 0.85
C ALA A 83 1.57 -9.69 0.01
N LEU A 84 0.72 -8.69 0.23
CA LEU A 84 0.83 -7.36 -0.39
C LEU A 84 2.20 -6.72 -0.11
N ARG A 85 2.65 -6.68 1.15
CA ARG A 85 3.95 -6.07 1.51
C ARG A 85 5.12 -6.80 0.85
N GLN A 86 5.11 -8.14 0.84
CA GLN A 86 6.14 -8.94 0.20
C GLN A 86 6.17 -8.76 -1.31
N GLU A 87 5.00 -8.63 -1.94
CA GLU A 87 4.91 -8.34 -3.36
C GLU A 87 5.60 -7.01 -3.70
N VAL A 88 5.36 -5.97 -2.91
CA VAL A 88 5.97 -4.65 -3.12
C VAL A 88 7.48 -4.71 -2.94
N ILE A 89 7.98 -5.43 -1.93
CA ILE A 89 9.41 -5.53 -1.62
C ILE A 89 10.15 -6.36 -2.69
N ASN A 90 9.58 -7.50 -3.10
CA ASN A 90 10.28 -8.49 -3.94
C ASN A 90 10.21 -8.21 -5.44
N ASN A 91 9.31 -7.33 -5.91
CA ASN A 91 9.15 -7.01 -7.34
C ASN A 91 9.94 -5.74 -7.79
N ASN A 92 10.98 -5.32 -7.06
CA ASN A 92 11.90 -4.26 -7.50
C ASN A 92 13.21 -4.82 -8.07
#